data_AF-A0A9C9NIN9-F1
#
_entry.id   AF-A0A9C9NIN9-F1
#
_cell.length_a   1.000
_cell.length_b   1.000
_cell.length_c   1.000
_cell.angle_alpha   90.00
_cell.angle_beta   90.00
_cell.angle_gamma   90.00
#
_symmetry.space_group_name_H-M   'P 1'
#
loop_
_entity.id
_entity.type
_entity.pdbx_description
1 polymer ?
#
loop_
_entity_poly.entity_id
_entity_poly.type
_entity_poly.pdbx_seq_one_letter_code
_entity_poly.pdbx_strand_id
1 'polypeptide(L)'
;MATQLTFKGDGVESPTGGVTVPWLMKAFRMGRATVERKLAGVEPIGYGKHRTPLYDLPEAASYLVKPKGDLLKLLKEMKPEDMPERLREAYWGAKLKQQRWEEKAGHLWTTSSVMDVFSNVLTEIRIRLQLVPDAVERDAGLDMKQIIAVRATIDGIQDEIHKAIQAIAEGGETLSQLGRDRLEVGEEELAEDEAAPRPARNHDDIL
;
A
#
# COMPACT_ATOMS: atom_id res chain seq x y z
N MET A 1 20.72 8.92 -55.37
CA MET A 1 21.99 8.24 -55.04
C MET A 1 22.06 8.08 -53.54
N ALA A 2 21.97 6.86 -53.03
CA ALA A 2 22.17 6.55 -51.62
C ALA A 2 23.08 5.31 -51.56
N THR A 3 24.29 5.54 -51.08
CA THR A 3 25.39 4.59 -51.00
C THR A 3 25.03 3.48 -50.01
N GLN A 4 24.82 2.26 -50.50
CA GLN A 4 24.73 1.09 -49.65
C GLN A 4 26.12 0.74 -49.12
N LEU A 5 26.33 0.94 -47.82
CA LEU A 5 27.45 0.40 -47.07
C LEU A 5 27.23 -1.10 -46.88
N THR A 6 27.88 -1.90 -47.71
CA THR A 6 27.95 -3.35 -47.60
C THR A 6 28.89 -3.73 -46.44
N PHE A 7 28.29 -4.07 -45.28
CA PHE A 7 29.03 -4.73 -44.21
C PHE A 7 29.22 -6.21 -44.55
N LYS A 8 30.44 -6.57 -44.95
CA LYS A 8 30.88 -7.96 -45.09
C LYS A 8 31.21 -8.50 -43.69
N GLY A 9 30.30 -9.27 -43.12
CA GLY A 9 30.50 -10.01 -41.88
C GLY A 9 29.81 -11.37 -41.98
N ASP A 10 30.57 -12.45 -41.76
CA ASP A 10 30.04 -13.80 -41.64
C ASP A 10 28.92 -13.87 -40.59
N GLY A 11 27.74 -14.32 -41.02
CA GLY A 11 26.63 -14.68 -40.13
C GLY A 11 25.78 -13.53 -39.63
N VAL A 12 25.09 -12.82 -40.54
CA VAL A 12 23.94 -11.99 -40.14
C VAL A 12 22.72 -12.90 -40.01
N GLU A 13 22.55 -13.50 -38.83
CA GLU A 13 21.27 -14.11 -38.45
C GLU A 13 20.27 -12.98 -38.20
N SER A 14 19.15 -12.99 -38.94
CA SER A 14 18.09 -12.00 -38.76
C SER A 14 17.53 -12.13 -37.33
N PRO A 15 17.48 -11.06 -36.53
CA PRO A 15 16.93 -11.12 -35.17
C PRO A 15 15.48 -11.60 -35.11
N THR A 16 14.76 -11.53 -36.25
CA THR A 16 13.38 -11.99 -36.44
C THR A 16 13.28 -13.49 -36.79
N GLY A 17 14.39 -14.14 -37.16
CA GLY A 17 14.41 -15.52 -37.68
C GLY A 17 14.99 -16.56 -36.72
N GLY A 18 15.26 -16.18 -35.47
CA GLY A 18 15.93 -17.00 -34.47
C GLY A 18 17.44 -16.84 -34.50
N VAL A 19 18.05 -16.93 -33.31
CA VAL A 19 19.48 -16.69 -33.07
C VAL A 19 20.17 -17.93 -32.53
N THR A 20 21.42 -18.15 -32.92
CA THR A 20 22.23 -19.29 -32.49
C THR A 20 23.05 -19.01 -31.24
N VAL A 21 23.46 -20.07 -30.55
CA VAL A 21 24.32 -19.99 -29.35
C VAL A 21 25.61 -19.19 -29.58
N PRO A 22 26.38 -19.39 -30.67
CA PRO A 22 27.58 -18.59 -30.93
C PRO A 22 27.29 -17.09 -31.14
N TRP A 23 26.13 -16.75 -31.68
CA TRP A 23 25.70 -15.37 -31.82
C TRP A 23 25.34 -14.76 -30.45
N LEU A 24 24.58 -15.48 -29.63
CA LEU A 24 24.22 -15.07 -28.26
C LEU A 24 25.45 -14.88 -27.36
N MET A 25 26.48 -15.72 -27.53
CA MET A 25 27.77 -15.55 -26.84
C MET A 25 28.42 -14.21 -27.16
N LYS A 26 28.40 -13.80 -28.45
CA LYS A 26 28.96 -12.52 -28.91
C LYS A 26 28.11 -11.34 -28.45
N ALA A 27 26.78 -11.46 -28.57
CA ALA A 27 25.84 -10.40 -28.22
C ALA A 27 25.84 -10.08 -26.71
N PHE A 28 25.82 -11.11 -25.85
CA PHE A 28 25.76 -10.95 -24.39
C PHE A 28 27.12 -11.05 -23.70
N ARG A 29 28.21 -11.26 -24.46
CA ARG A 29 29.60 -11.41 -23.96
C ARG A 29 29.71 -12.48 -22.86
N MET A 30 29.07 -13.63 -23.07
CA MET A 30 29.05 -14.75 -22.13
C MET A 30 29.76 -15.99 -22.71
N GLY A 31 30.38 -16.80 -21.85
CA GLY A 31 30.99 -18.06 -22.27
C GLY A 31 29.94 -19.12 -22.66
N ARG A 32 30.28 -20.00 -23.62
CA ARG A 32 29.39 -21.03 -24.18
C ARG A 32 28.65 -21.83 -23.11
N ALA A 33 29.38 -22.40 -22.14
CA ALA A 33 28.82 -23.19 -21.06
C ALA A 33 27.83 -22.40 -20.17
N THR A 34 28.02 -21.08 -20.06
CA THR A 34 27.10 -20.22 -19.29
C THR A 34 25.82 -19.94 -20.06
N VAL A 35 25.93 -19.75 -21.39
CA VAL A 35 24.79 -19.56 -22.28
C VAL A 35 23.96 -20.86 -22.36
N GLU A 36 24.60 -22.01 -22.60
CA GLU A 36 23.93 -23.31 -22.67
C GLU A 36 23.25 -23.69 -21.36
N ARG A 37 23.89 -23.44 -20.20
CA ARG A 37 23.27 -23.68 -18.89
C ARG A 37 22.05 -22.81 -18.64
N LYS A 38 22.06 -21.56 -19.10
CA LYS A 38 20.94 -20.62 -18.92
C LYS A 38 19.80 -20.86 -19.91
N LEU A 39 20.11 -21.38 -21.09
CA LEU A 39 19.14 -21.77 -22.11
C LEU A 39 18.65 -23.21 -21.97
N ALA A 40 19.09 -23.94 -20.94
CA ALA A 40 18.68 -25.33 -20.71
C ALA A 40 17.17 -25.51 -20.47
N GLY A 41 16.45 -24.44 -20.14
CA GLY A 41 15.00 -24.42 -19.95
C GLY A 41 14.21 -23.80 -21.11
N VAL A 42 14.85 -23.41 -22.21
CA VAL A 42 14.19 -22.79 -23.38
C VAL A 42 14.16 -23.80 -24.53
N GLU A 43 12.97 -24.03 -25.10
CA GLU A 43 12.83 -24.88 -26.28
C GLU A 43 13.30 -24.12 -27.54
N PRO A 44 14.15 -24.72 -28.39
CA PRO A 44 14.54 -24.09 -29.65
C PRO A 44 13.32 -23.94 -30.58
N ILE A 45 13.15 -22.76 -31.20
CA ILE A 45 12.10 -22.52 -32.21
C ILE A 45 12.30 -23.43 -33.43
N GLY A 46 13.56 -23.79 -33.71
CA GLY A 46 13.87 -24.66 -34.83
C GLY A 46 15.35 -25.00 -34.92
N TYR A 47 15.71 -25.69 -36.01
CA TYR A 47 17.07 -26.10 -36.28
C TYR A 47 17.55 -25.53 -37.61
N GLY A 48 18.69 -24.87 -37.57
CA GLY A 48 19.31 -24.24 -38.73
C GLY A 48 20.22 -25.20 -39.47
N LYS A 49 21.14 -24.63 -40.25
CA LYS A 49 22.17 -25.38 -40.95
C LYS A 49 22.97 -26.23 -39.96
N HIS A 50 23.22 -27.50 -40.33
CA HIS A 50 23.92 -28.49 -39.49
C HIS A 50 23.23 -28.85 -38.16
N ARG A 51 21.88 -28.77 -38.09
CA ARG A 51 21.09 -29.09 -36.88
C ARG A 51 21.46 -28.22 -35.67
N THR A 52 21.90 -27.00 -35.89
CA THR A 52 22.17 -26.03 -34.81
C THR A 52 20.85 -25.52 -34.24
N PRO A 53 20.63 -25.50 -32.92
CA PRO A 53 19.41 -24.98 -32.32
C PRO A 53 19.32 -23.45 -32.50
N LEU A 54 18.13 -22.97 -32.90
CA LEU A 54 17.80 -21.54 -32.96
C LEU A 54 16.85 -21.20 -31.82
N TYR A 55 17.15 -20.11 -31.13
CA TYR A 55 16.37 -19.59 -30.01
C TYR A 55 15.72 -18.28 -30.39
N ASP A 56 14.60 -17.95 -29.75
CA ASP A 56 14.02 -16.62 -29.91
C ASP A 56 14.88 -15.60 -29.18
N LEU A 57 15.09 -14.42 -29.77
CA LEU A 57 15.93 -13.40 -29.16
C LEU A 57 15.32 -12.81 -27.88
N PRO A 58 14.04 -12.40 -27.83
CA PRO A 58 13.41 -11.87 -26.62
C PRO A 58 13.36 -12.92 -25.50
N GLU A 59 13.02 -14.17 -25.84
CA GLU A 59 12.96 -15.26 -24.88
C GLU A 59 14.35 -15.57 -24.33
N ALA A 60 15.35 -15.79 -25.19
CA ALA A 60 16.72 -16.04 -24.78
C ALA A 60 17.30 -14.87 -23.96
N ALA A 61 16.97 -13.62 -24.31
CA ALA A 61 17.43 -12.44 -23.57
C ALA A 61 16.91 -12.41 -22.13
N SER A 62 15.67 -12.84 -21.88
CA SER A 62 15.07 -12.86 -20.54
C SER A 62 15.77 -13.83 -19.58
N TYR A 63 16.25 -14.97 -20.09
CA TYR A 63 17.02 -15.96 -19.30
C TYR A 63 18.51 -15.60 -19.21
N LEU A 64 19.06 -14.93 -20.23
CA LEU A 64 20.48 -14.56 -20.26
C LEU A 64 20.79 -13.34 -19.38
N VAL A 65 19.89 -12.36 -19.33
CA VAL A 65 20.07 -11.14 -18.57
C VAL A 65 19.33 -11.25 -17.24
N LYS A 66 20.06 -11.16 -16.11
CA LYS A 66 19.40 -10.99 -14.81
C LYS A 66 18.63 -9.67 -14.87
N PRO A 67 17.33 -9.63 -14.53
CA PRO A 67 16.61 -8.36 -14.50
C PRO A 67 17.37 -7.40 -13.58
N LYS A 68 17.84 -6.27 -14.12
CA LYS A 68 18.36 -5.15 -13.34
C LYS A 68 17.21 -4.33 -12.74
N GLY A 69 16.14 -5.02 -12.34
CA GLY A 69 15.10 -4.47 -11.49
C GLY A 69 15.63 -4.55 -10.07
N ASP A 70 15.78 -3.40 -9.44
CA ASP A 70 16.09 -3.29 -8.02
C ASP A 70 15.05 -4.12 -7.27
N LEU A 71 15.41 -5.33 -6.83
CA LEU A 71 14.45 -6.29 -6.27
C LEU A 71 13.70 -5.67 -5.08
N LEU A 72 14.37 -4.73 -4.39
CA LEU A 72 13.81 -3.90 -3.32
C LEU A 72 12.75 -2.90 -3.78
N LYS A 73 12.82 -2.39 -5.02
CA LYS A 73 11.75 -1.55 -5.59
C LYS A 73 10.57 -2.39 -6.03
N LEU A 74 10.83 -3.52 -6.69
CA LEU A 74 9.77 -4.46 -7.07
C LEU A 74 9.03 -5.00 -5.84
N LEU A 75 9.74 -5.33 -4.75
CA LEU A 75 9.14 -5.75 -3.49
C LEU A 75 8.41 -4.64 -2.72
N LYS A 76 8.74 -3.36 -2.99
CA LYS A 76 8.01 -2.21 -2.44
C LYS A 76 6.76 -1.86 -3.23
N GLU A 77 6.76 -2.16 -4.54
CA GLU A 77 5.65 -1.91 -5.46
C GLU A 77 4.69 -3.11 -5.57
N MET A 78 5.12 -4.32 -5.17
CA MET A 78 4.25 -5.50 -5.14
C MET A 78 3.22 -5.40 -4.01
N LYS A 79 1.94 -5.57 -4.37
CA LYS A 79 0.84 -5.72 -3.41
C LYS A 79 1.13 -6.94 -2.51
N PRO A 80 0.77 -6.92 -1.21
CA PRO A 80 1.01 -8.04 -0.28
C PRO A 80 0.41 -9.39 -0.73
N GLU A 81 -0.51 -9.36 -1.68
CA GLU A 81 -1.25 -10.50 -2.25
C GLU A 81 -0.46 -11.22 -3.35
N ASP A 82 0.39 -10.50 -4.10
CA ASP A 82 1.24 -11.06 -5.16
C ASP A 82 2.55 -11.67 -4.62
N MET A 83 2.70 -11.65 -3.30
CA MET A 83 3.90 -12.09 -2.61
C MET A 83 3.85 -13.61 -2.35
N PRO A 84 4.93 -14.36 -2.65
CA PRO A 84 5.00 -15.78 -2.30
C PRO A 84 4.73 -16.01 -0.80
N GLU A 85 3.99 -17.08 -0.46
CA GLU A 85 3.51 -17.42 0.89
C GLU A 85 4.54 -17.12 2.01
N ARG A 86 5.79 -17.56 1.81
CA ARG A 86 6.89 -17.42 2.79
C ARG A 86 7.32 -15.97 3.03
N LEU A 87 7.25 -15.13 2.00
CA LEU A 87 7.63 -13.72 2.11
C LEU A 87 6.49 -12.89 2.71
N ARG A 88 5.24 -13.26 2.42
CA ARG A 88 4.04 -12.68 3.05
C ARG A 88 4.05 -12.89 4.57
N GLU A 89 4.32 -14.11 5.03
CA GLU A 89 4.48 -14.41 6.46
C GLU A 89 5.59 -13.57 7.11
N ALA A 90 6.74 -13.43 6.44
CA ALA A 90 7.84 -12.63 6.94
C ALA A 90 7.50 -11.13 7.01
N TYR A 91 6.78 -10.61 6.01
CA TYR A 91 6.31 -9.22 5.97
C TYR A 91 5.33 -8.92 7.11
N TRP A 92 4.29 -9.73 7.28
CA TRP A 92 3.34 -9.56 8.38
C TRP A 92 3.98 -9.77 9.74
N GLY A 93 4.90 -10.73 9.86
CA GLY A 93 5.69 -10.94 11.07
C GLY A 93 6.58 -9.75 11.43
N ALA A 94 7.16 -9.07 10.43
CA ALA A 94 7.93 -7.85 10.62
C ALA A 94 7.04 -6.66 11.03
N LYS A 95 5.91 -6.44 10.34
CA LYS A 95 4.92 -5.41 10.70
C LYS A 95 4.38 -5.58 12.11
N LEU A 96 4.03 -6.80 12.52
CA LEU A 96 3.54 -7.07 13.87
C LEU A 96 4.61 -6.79 14.93
N LYS A 97 5.88 -7.12 14.65
CA LYS A 97 7.00 -6.79 15.55
C LYS A 97 7.21 -5.28 15.67
N GLN A 98 7.07 -4.54 14.56
CA GLN A 98 7.14 -3.09 14.56
C GLN A 98 6.00 -2.48 15.37
N GLN A 99 4.75 -2.87 15.13
CA GLN A 99 3.59 -2.38 15.89
C GLN A 99 3.73 -2.64 17.39
N ARG A 100 4.15 -3.86 17.78
CA ARG A 100 4.40 -4.19 19.20
C ARG A 100 5.53 -3.38 19.82
N TRP A 101 6.55 -3.01 19.03
CA TRP A 101 7.61 -2.15 19.50
C TRP A 101 7.11 -0.71 19.68
N GLU A 102 6.36 -0.18 18.72
CA GLU A 102 5.77 1.17 18.77
C GLU A 102 4.74 1.32 19.90
N GLU A 103 3.94 0.28 20.17
CA GLU A 103 3.03 0.20 21.32
C GLU A 103 3.81 0.27 22.64
N LYS A 104 4.86 -0.53 22.79
CA LYS A 104 5.72 -0.51 23.99
C LYS A 104 6.51 0.78 24.16
N ALA A 105 6.87 1.43 23.06
CA ALA A 105 7.52 2.74 23.07
C ALA A 105 6.55 3.88 23.41
N GLY A 106 5.25 3.61 23.49
CA GLY A 106 4.21 4.60 23.80
C GLY A 106 3.81 5.47 22.61
N HIS A 107 4.27 5.13 21.39
CA HIS A 107 3.92 5.83 20.15
C HIS A 107 2.59 5.36 19.56
N LEU A 108 2.15 4.14 19.91
CA LEU A 108 0.86 3.58 19.51
C LEU A 108 0.02 3.29 20.74
N TRP A 109 -1.21 3.80 20.77
CA TRP A 109 -2.15 3.60 21.87
C TRP A 109 -3.29 2.71 21.40
N THR A 110 -3.69 1.75 22.24
CA THR A 110 -4.90 0.97 21.97
C THR A 110 -6.12 1.86 22.18
N THR A 111 -7.18 1.62 21.40
CA THR A 111 -8.44 2.36 21.54
C THR A 111 -9.00 2.26 22.95
N SER A 112 -8.88 1.10 23.60
CA SER A 112 -9.30 0.93 25.01
C SER A 112 -8.52 1.83 25.96
N SER A 113 -7.19 1.94 25.81
CA SER A 113 -6.38 2.79 26.68
C SER A 113 -6.72 4.27 26.53
N VAL A 114 -6.98 4.74 25.31
CA VAL A 114 -7.43 6.11 25.06
C VAL A 114 -8.79 6.34 25.75
N MET A 115 -9.74 5.43 25.56
CA MET A 115 -11.08 5.54 26.13
C MET A 115 -11.06 5.53 27.65
N ASP A 116 -10.22 4.72 28.28
CA ASP A 116 -10.07 4.68 29.74
C ASP A 116 -9.54 6.01 30.28
N VAL A 117 -8.49 6.57 29.65
CA VAL A 117 -7.92 7.87 30.04
C VAL A 117 -8.95 8.99 29.87
N PHE A 118 -9.63 9.06 28.73
CA PHE A 118 -10.68 10.06 28.50
C PHE A 118 -11.84 9.91 29.47
N SER A 119 -12.28 8.68 29.76
CA SER A 119 -13.35 8.41 30.72
C SER A 119 -12.98 8.87 32.13
N ASN A 120 -11.73 8.64 32.54
CA ASN A 120 -11.22 9.10 33.83
C ASN A 120 -11.19 10.64 33.90
N VAL A 121 -10.71 11.31 32.85
CA VAL A 121 -10.67 12.78 32.79
C VAL A 121 -12.08 13.38 32.84
N LEU A 122 -13.03 12.85 32.08
CA LEU A 122 -14.42 13.32 32.07
C LEU A 122 -15.10 13.08 33.43
N THR A 123 -14.82 11.95 34.08
CA THR A 123 -15.34 11.64 35.41
C THR A 123 -14.81 12.65 36.44
N GLU A 124 -13.52 12.97 36.41
CA GLU A 124 -12.91 13.96 37.29
C GLU A 124 -13.51 15.36 37.08
N ILE A 125 -13.74 15.77 35.82
CA ILE A 125 -14.41 17.03 35.50
C ILE A 125 -15.84 17.06 36.06
N ARG A 126 -16.60 15.98 35.89
CA ARG A 126 -17.97 15.85 36.42
C ARG A 126 -17.99 16.01 37.94
N ILE A 127 -17.12 15.30 38.66
CA ILE A 127 -17.04 15.38 40.12
C ILE A 127 -16.72 16.81 40.55
N ARG A 128 -15.76 17.47 39.91
CA ARG A 128 -15.41 18.86 40.22
C ARG A 128 -16.57 19.83 39.99
N LEU A 129 -17.29 19.68 38.87
CA LEU A 129 -18.46 20.50 38.58
C LEU A 129 -19.56 20.31 39.63
N GLN A 130 -19.78 19.08 40.11
CA GLN A 130 -20.78 18.80 41.15
C GLN A 130 -20.44 19.41 42.51
N LEU A 131 -19.17 19.71 42.78
CA LEU A 131 -18.72 20.35 44.02
C LEU A 131 -18.79 21.89 43.97
N VAL A 132 -18.96 22.49 42.79
CA VAL A 132 -19.02 23.95 42.64
C VAL A 132 -20.17 24.58 43.43
N PRO A 133 -21.42 24.06 43.44
CA PRO A 133 -22.49 24.63 44.24
C PRO A 133 -22.13 24.73 45.73
N ASP A 134 -21.55 23.66 46.28
CA ASP A 134 -21.18 23.60 47.69
C ASP A 134 -20.02 24.55 48.01
N ALA A 135 -19.07 24.72 47.07
CA ALA A 135 -18.00 25.70 47.20
C ALA A 135 -18.54 27.14 47.18
N VAL A 136 -19.45 27.45 46.26
CA VAL A 136 -20.04 28.79 46.15
C VAL A 136 -20.97 29.11 47.33
N GLU A 137 -21.71 28.13 47.85
CA GLU A 137 -22.52 28.29 49.07
C GLU A 137 -21.65 28.73 50.26
N ARG A 138 -20.54 28.04 50.47
CA ARG A 138 -19.59 28.32 51.56
C ARG A 138 -18.87 29.66 51.37
N ASP A 139 -18.42 29.96 50.16
CA ASP A 139 -17.52 31.10 49.91
C ASP A 139 -18.27 32.42 49.67
N ALA A 140 -19.46 32.36 49.04
CA ALA A 140 -20.24 33.55 48.69
C ALA A 140 -21.50 33.74 49.56
N GLY A 141 -21.85 32.76 50.40
CA GLY A 141 -23.01 32.85 51.30
C GLY A 141 -24.33 33.00 50.55
N LEU A 142 -24.47 32.27 49.43
CA LEU A 142 -25.67 32.34 48.59
C LEU A 142 -26.93 31.82 49.31
N ASP A 143 -28.07 32.41 48.99
CA ASP A 143 -29.38 31.92 49.44
C ASP A 143 -29.74 30.59 48.72
N MET A 144 -30.58 29.78 49.36
CA MET A 144 -30.99 28.47 48.86
C MET A 144 -31.57 28.52 47.44
N LYS A 145 -32.34 29.58 47.12
CA LYS A 145 -32.89 29.78 45.77
C LYS A 145 -31.80 29.99 44.72
N GLN A 146 -30.72 30.68 45.09
CA GLN A 146 -29.59 30.95 44.20
C GLN A 146 -28.76 29.68 43.99
N ILE A 147 -28.55 28.88 45.04
CA ILE A 147 -27.88 27.57 44.93
C ILE A 147 -28.62 26.60 44.03
N ILE A 148 -29.96 26.56 44.11
CA ILE A 148 -30.78 25.75 43.20
C ILE A 148 -30.57 26.19 41.75
N ALA A 149 -30.50 27.50 41.49
CA ALA A 149 -30.23 28.02 40.15
C ALA A 149 -28.83 27.64 39.65
N VAL A 150 -27.80 27.74 40.50
CA VAL A 150 -26.42 27.35 40.17
C VAL A 150 -26.33 25.85 39.85
N ARG A 151 -26.98 24.99 40.66
CA ARG A 151 -27.05 23.54 40.39
C ARG A 151 -27.68 23.26 39.03
N ALA A 152 -28.83 23.88 38.74
CA ALA A 152 -29.52 23.72 37.45
C ALA A 152 -28.65 24.18 36.26
N THR A 153 -27.90 25.27 36.41
CA THR A 153 -26.97 25.72 35.36
C THR A 153 -25.84 24.71 35.13
N ILE A 154 -25.28 24.14 36.19
CA ILE A 154 -24.21 23.13 36.08
C ILE A 154 -24.72 21.85 35.45
N ASP A 155 -25.91 21.38 35.81
CA ASP A 155 -26.55 20.22 35.20
C ASP A 155 -26.80 20.46 33.71
N GLY A 156 -27.24 21.67 33.33
CA GLY A 156 -27.37 22.07 31.93
C GLY A 156 -26.04 22.03 31.16
N ILE A 157 -24.97 22.55 31.75
CA ILE A 157 -23.63 22.50 31.16
C ILE A 157 -23.17 21.03 30.96
N GLN A 158 -23.44 20.15 31.92
CA GLN A 158 -23.09 18.73 31.78
C GLN A 158 -23.84 18.06 30.62
N ASP A 159 -25.13 18.38 30.44
CA ASP A 159 -25.93 17.87 29.33
C ASP A 159 -25.46 18.41 27.96
N GLU A 160 -25.09 19.69 27.89
CA GLU A 160 -24.50 20.29 26.69
C GLU A 160 -23.16 19.65 26.31
N ILE A 161 -22.27 19.44 27.28
CA ILE A 161 -20.99 18.74 27.06
C ILE A 161 -21.25 17.32 26.54
N HIS A 162 -22.23 16.61 27.10
CA HIS A 162 -22.57 15.27 26.65
C HIS A 162 -23.05 15.26 25.19
N LYS A 163 -23.95 16.18 24.82
CA LYS A 163 -24.43 16.34 23.44
C LYS A 163 -23.31 16.70 22.47
N ALA A 164 -22.42 17.60 22.87
CA ALA A 164 -21.27 17.99 22.05
C ALA A 164 -20.33 16.80 21.79
N ILE A 165 -20.05 15.97 22.80
CA ILE A 165 -19.22 14.77 22.64
C ILE A 165 -19.90 13.76 21.71
N GLN A 166 -21.21 13.55 21.81
CA GLN A 166 -21.93 12.66 20.89
C GLN A 166 -21.85 13.16 19.44
N ALA A 167 -22.07 14.46 19.21
CA ALA A 167 -21.98 15.04 17.87
C ALA A 167 -20.58 14.88 17.26
N ILE A 168 -19.51 15.03 18.06
CA ILE A 168 -18.13 14.81 17.62
C ILE A 168 -17.89 13.33 17.31
N ALA A 169 -18.44 12.41 18.11
CA ALA A 169 -18.31 10.98 17.88
C ALA A 169 -18.99 10.53 16.57
N GLU A 170 -20.17 11.10 16.26
CA GLU A 170 -20.87 10.87 15.00
C GLU A 170 -20.15 11.49 13.79
N GLY A 171 -19.40 12.59 14.01
CA GLY A 171 -18.59 13.26 12.98
C GLY A 171 -17.39 12.46 12.46
N GLY A 172 -16.96 11.41 13.16
CA GLY A 172 -16.05 10.39 12.61
C GLY A 172 -14.63 10.86 12.21
N GLU A 173 -14.17 12.03 12.65
CA GLU A 173 -12.87 12.60 12.22
C GLU A 173 -11.65 11.80 12.69
N THR A 174 -11.80 10.91 13.67
CA THR A 174 -10.71 10.05 14.19
C THR A 174 -10.85 8.63 13.68
N LEU A 175 -10.31 8.37 12.49
CA LEU A 175 -10.22 7.03 11.94
C LEU A 175 -9.15 6.22 12.70
N SER A 176 -9.52 5.01 13.14
CA SER A 176 -8.55 4.00 13.56
C SER A 176 -7.61 3.66 12.39
N GLN A 177 -6.45 3.07 12.67
CA GLN A 177 -5.52 2.62 11.61
C GLN A 177 -6.23 1.71 10.58
N LEU A 178 -7.12 0.84 11.04
CA LEU A 178 -7.95 0.00 10.16
C LEU A 178 -8.94 0.80 9.30
N GLY A 179 -9.43 1.94 9.81
CA GLY A 179 -10.27 2.87 9.08
C GLY A 179 -9.51 3.65 8.01
N ARG A 180 -8.24 4.00 8.25
CA ARG A 180 -7.36 4.62 7.25
C ARG A 180 -6.95 3.64 6.17
N ASP A 181 -6.48 2.45 6.53
CA ASP A 181 -6.06 1.43 5.58
C ASP A 181 -7.20 1.04 4.62
N ARG A 182 -8.45 1.02 5.09
CA ARG A 182 -9.64 0.74 4.25
C ARG A 182 -9.94 1.86 3.26
N LEU A 183 -9.68 3.11 3.61
CA LEU A 183 -9.86 4.24 2.68
C LEU A 183 -8.78 4.25 1.62
N GLU A 184 -7.52 3.95 1.97
CA GLU A 184 -6.43 3.84 1.00
C GLU A 184 -6.69 2.72 -0.03
N VAL A 185 -7.18 1.55 0.42
CA VAL A 185 -7.57 0.46 -0.48
C VAL A 185 -8.78 0.83 -1.35
N GLY A 186 -9.77 1.52 -0.78
CA GLY A 186 -10.97 1.96 -1.52
C GLY A 186 -10.69 3.07 -2.55
N GLU A 187 -9.75 3.98 -2.26
CA GLU A 187 -9.30 5.00 -3.21
C GLU A 187 -8.49 4.38 -4.36
N GLU A 188 -7.70 3.34 -4.10
CA GLU A 188 -7.00 2.57 -5.15
C GLU A 188 -7.98 1.77 -6.03
N GLU A 189 -9.01 1.14 -5.44
CA GLU A 189 -10.03 0.38 -6.18
C GLU A 189 -10.88 1.29 -7.10
N LEU A 190 -11.22 2.50 -6.63
CA LEU A 190 -11.94 3.50 -7.43
C LEU A 190 -11.06 4.09 -8.56
N ALA A 191 -9.75 4.23 -8.34
CA ALA A 191 -8.82 4.68 -9.36
C ALA A 191 -8.58 3.62 -10.45
N GLU A 192 -8.63 2.33 -10.11
CA GLU A 192 -8.53 1.23 -11.08
C GLU A 192 -9.79 1.14 -11.98
N ASP A 193 -10.99 1.43 -11.45
CA ASP A 193 -12.24 1.40 -12.21
C ASP A 193 -12.42 2.64 -13.13
N GLU A 194 -11.86 3.81 -12.76
CA GLU A 194 -11.84 5.01 -13.60
C GLU A 194 -10.79 4.93 -14.74
N ALA A 195 -9.76 4.09 -14.59
CA ALA A 195 -8.73 3.85 -15.60
C ALA A 195 -9.13 2.85 -16.70
N ALA A 196 -10.28 2.17 -16.56
CA ALA A 196 -10.80 1.30 -17.60
C ALA A 196 -11.27 2.15 -18.81
N PRO A 197 -10.76 1.92 -20.03
CA PRO A 197 -11.19 2.68 -21.20
C PRO A 197 -12.68 2.41 -21.43
N ARG A 198 -13.50 3.47 -21.31
CA ARG A 198 -14.93 3.41 -21.63
C ARG A 198 -15.08 2.77 -23.01
N PRO A 199 -15.94 1.75 -23.17
CA PRO A 199 -16.12 1.11 -24.47
C PRO A 199 -16.56 2.20 -25.45
N ALA A 200 -15.80 2.31 -26.55
CA ALA A 200 -16.06 3.29 -27.59
C ALA A 200 -17.52 3.18 -28.02
N ARG A 201 -18.26 4.28 -27.87
CA ARG A 201 -19.66 4.38 -28.28
C ARG A 201 -19.69 4.29 -29.80
N ASN A 202 -19.96 3.09 -30.34
CA ASN A 202 -20.11 2.89 -31.78
C ASN A 202 -21.23 3.80 -32.28
N HIS A 203 -20.89 4.64 -33.25
CA HIS A 203 -21.74 5.70 -33.78
C HIS A 203 -22.56 5.23 -34.99
N ASP A 204 -22.96 3.95 -35.00
CA ASP A 204 -23.66 3.31 -36.11
C ASP A 204 -25.08 2.86 -35.70
N ASP A 205 -25.85 3.76 -35.09
CA ASP A 205 -27.31 3.61 -34.93
C ASP A 205 -28.00 4.96 -35.17
N ILE A 206 -27.85 5.48 -36.40
CA ILE A 206 -28.83 6.40 -36.99
C ILE A 206 -28.99 6.03 -38.46
N LEU A 207 -29.94 5.13 -38.75
CA LEU A 207 -30.80 5.19 -39.92
C LEU A 207 -32.22 4.73 -39.54
#